data_AF-A0A8J4U1F9-F1
#
_entry.id   AF-A0A8J4U1F9-F1
#
_cell.length_a   1.000
_cell.length_b   1.000
_cell.length_c   1.000
_cell.angle_alpha   90.00
_cell.angle_beta   90.00
_cell.angle_gamma   90.00
#
_symmetry.space_group_name_H-M   'P 1'
#
loop_
_entity.id
_entity.type
_entity.pdbx_description
1 polymer ?
#
loop_
_entity_poly.entity_id
_entity_poly.type
_entity_poly.pdbx_seq_one_letter_code
_entity_poly.pdbx_strand_id
1 'polypeptide(L)'
;MAATVKKSVAVEDVNVTFEDQQKINKFARSTNRMSELKDEIEAKKKSLQNLEDASDDLMMLEDDDLSIPYHIGDVFISHTQDETQEMLEAAK
;
A
#
# COMPACT_ATOMS: atom_id res chain seq x y z
N MET A 1 9.35 18.63 -58.15
CA MET A 1 8.62 17.93 -57.07
C MET A 1 9.61 17.00 -56.37
N ALA A 2 10.08 17.40 -55.19
CA ALA A 2 11.00 16.58 -54.40
C ALA A 2 10.16 15.55 -53.62
N ALA A 3 10.27 14.28 -54.01
CA ALA A 3 9.67 13.19 -53.26
C ALA A 3 10.51 12.96 -51.99
N THR A 4 10.07 13.54 -50.88
CA THR A 4 10.50 13.16 -49.54
C THR A 4 10.08 11.71 -49.31
N VAL A 5 11.03 10.79 -49.49
CA VAL A 5 10.88 9.39 -49.10
C VAL A 5 10.62 9.38 -47.60
N LYS A 6 9.35 9.16 -47.22
CA LYS A 6 8.98 8.81 -45.85
C LYS A 6 9.75 7.54 -45.51
N LYS A 7 10.84 7.71 -44.75
CA LYS A 7 11.48 6.62 -44.02
C LYS A 7 10.41 6.08 -43.08
N SER A 8 9.70 5.04 -43.50
CA SER A 8 8.98 4.18 -42.58
C SER A 8 10.02 3.77 -41.56
N VAL A 9 9.86 4.26 -40.34
CA VAL A 9 10.50 3.67 -39.16
C VAL A 9 9.94 2.26 -39.16
N ALA A 10 10.63 1.37 -39.88
CA ALA A 10 10.51 -0.05 -39.69
C ALA A 10 10.74 -0.20 -38.20
N VAL A 11 9.66 -0.54 -37.50
CA VAL A 11 9.75 -1.23 -36.23
C VAL A 11 10.72 -2.34 -36.54
N GLU A 12 11.98 -2.18 -36.14
CA GLU A 12 12.93 -3.27 -36.22
C GLU A 12 12.21 -4.40 -35.50
N ASP A 13 11.82 -5.43 -36.24
CA ASP A 13 11.35 -6.68 -35.69
C ASP A 13 12.53 -7.19 -34.84
N VAL A 14 12.59 -6.71 -33.60
CA VAL A 14 13.60 -7.11 -32.64
C VAL A 14 13.39 -8.61 -32.52
N ASN A 15 14.32 -9.38 -33.09
CA ASN A 15 14.29 -10.83 -33.00
C ASN A 15 14.49 -11.21 -31.53
N VAL A 16 13.39 -11.30 -30.78
CA VAL A 16 13.39 -11.71 -29.38
C VAL A 16 13.80 -13.17 -29.33
N THR A 17 14.99 -13.43 -28.79
CA THR A 17 15.46 -14.81 -28.61
C THR A 17 14.66 -15.50 -27.51
N PHE A 18 14.65 -16.84 -27.49
CA PHE A 18 14.00 -17.59 -26.41
C PHE A 18 14.54 -17.20 -25.02
N GLU A 19 15.84 -16.94 -24.92
CA GLU A 19 16.47 -16.44 -23.69
C GLU A 19 15.96 -15.06 -23.29
N ASP A 20 15.74 -14.16 -24.26
CA ASP A 20 15.18 -12.84 -24.00
C ASP A 20 13.72 -12.93 -23.55
N GLN A 21 12.92 -13.83 -24.13
CA GLN A 21 11.56 -14.06 -23.68
C GLN A 21 11.52 -14.60 -22.24
N GLN A 22 12.46 -15.47 -21.86
CA GLN A 22 12.59 -15.94 -20.48
C GLN A 22 12.96 -14.78 -19.53
N LYS A 23 13.88 -13.90 -19.93
CA LYS A 23 14.25 -12.70 -19.17
C LYS A 23 13.08 -11.73 -19.04
N ILE A 24 12.31 -11.50 -20.12
CA ILE A 24 11.11 -10.66 -20.12
C ILE A 24 10.06 -11.23 -19.15
N ASN A 25 9.79 -12.53 -19.21
CA ASN A 25 8.83 -13.17 -18.30
C ASN A 25 9.28 -13.08 -16.83
N LYS A 26 10.57 -13.28 -16.57
CA LYS A 26 11.13 -13.14 -15.21
C LYS A 26 11.04 -11.69 -14.72
N PHE A 27 11.35 -10.73 -15.58
CA PHE A 27 11.24 -9.31 -15.26
C PHE A 27 9.79 -8.92 -14.97
N ALA A 28 8.84 -9.31 -15.82
CA ALA A 28 7.42 -9.04 -15.60
C ALA A 28 6.93 -9.58 -14.25
N ARG A 29 7.26 -10.84 -13.91
CA ARG A 29 6.91 -11.43 -12.61
C ARG A 29 7.56 -10.70 -11.43
N SER A 30 8.85 -10.35 -11.56
CA SER A 30 9.57 -9.66 -10.51
C SER A 30 9.03 -8.25 -10.28
N THR A 31 8.67 -7.54 -11.35
CA THR A 31 8.10 -6.19 -11.29
C THR A 31 6.71 -6.21 -10.67
N ASN A 32 5.86 -7.16 -11.05
CA ASN A 32 4.54 -7.32 -10.43
C ASN A 32 4.67 -7.58 -8.92
N ARG A 33 5.50 -8.55 -8.54
CA ARG A 33 5.74 -8.85 -7.11
C ARG A 33 6.32 -7.65 -6.35
N MET A 34 7.20 -6.88 -6.98
CA MET A 34 7.75 -5.66 -6.37
C MET A 34 6.64 -4.61 -6.18
N SER A 35 5.74 -4.44 -7.14
CA SER A 35 4.60 -3.52 -7.02
C SER A 35 3.69 -3.96 -5.88
N GLU A 36 3.27 -5.23 -5.86
CA GLU A 36 2.42 -5.80 -4.81
C GLU A 36 3.02 -5.58 -3.42
N LEU A 37 4.32 -5.84 -3.25
CA LEU A 37 5.01 -5.61 -1.98
C LEU A 37 5.08 -4.13 -1.60
N LYS A 38 5.26 -3.22 -2.57
CA LYS A 38 5.24 -1.77 -2.31
C LYS A 38 3.85 -1.32 -1.86
N ASP A 39 2.81 -1.79 -2.54
CA ASP A 39 1.42 -1.46 -2.21
C ASP A 39 1.06 -1.99 -0.81
N GLU A 40 1.51 -3.20 -0.45
CA GLU A 40 1.32 -3.76 0.89
C GLU A 40 2.04 -2.93 1.97
N ILE A 41 3.28 -2.48 1.70
CA ILE A 41 4.03 -1.61 2.60
C ILE A 41 3.32 -0.27 2.78
N GLU A 42 2.84 0.35 1.70
CA GLU A 42 2.11 1.62 1.77
C GLU A 42 0.80 1.47 2.54
N ALA A 43 0.05 0.40 2.31
CA ALA A 43 -1.17 0.09 3.05
C ALA A 43 -0.90 -0.08 4.56
N LYS A 44 0.15 -0.83 4.93
CA LYS A 44 0.56 -1.02 6.33
C LYS A 44 1.01 0.29 6.98
N LYS A 45 1.80 1.11 6.29
CA LYS A 45 2.20 2.44 6.78
C LYS A 45 1.00 3.34 7.04
N LYS A 46 0.03 3.34 6.14
CA LYS A 46 -1.21 4.11 6.33
C LYS A 46 -2.01 3.61 7.53
N SER A 47 -2.11 2.29 7.71
CA SER A 47 -2.78 1.71 8.88
C SER A 47 -2.08 2.10 10.19
N LEU A 48 -0.75 2.06 10.22
CA LEU A 48 0.04 2.45 11.38
C LEU A 48 -0.15 3.94 11.70
N GLN A 49 -0.07 4.81 10.69
CA GLN A 49 -0.31 6.23 10.88
C GLN A 49 -1.72 6.50 11.43
N ASN A 50 -2.75 5.83 10.89
CA ASN A 50 -4.11 5.97 11.41
C ASN A 50 -4.23 5.55 12.89
N LEU A 51 -3.49 4.52 13.32
CA LEU A 51 -3.48 4.08 14.73
C LEU A 51 -2.71 5.05 15.63
N GLU A 52 -1.63 5.64 15.13
CA GLU A 52 -0.90 6.71 15.83
C GLU A 52 -1.77 7.95 15.99
N ASP A 53 -2.37 8.44 14.90
CA ASP A 53 -3.29 9.58 14.91
C ASP A 53 -4.46 9.34 15.88
N ALA A 54 -5.04 8.12 15.86
CA ALA A 54 -6.12 7.76 16.79
C ALA A 54 -5.66 7.71 18.26
N SER A 55 -4.43 7.26 18.53
CA SER A 55 -3.87 7.26 19.89
C SER A 55 -3.61 8.68 20.40
N ASP A 56 -3.09 9.54 19.53
CA ASP A 56 -2.85 10.96 19.85
C ASP A 56 -4.16 11.71 20.11
N ASP A 57 -5.19 11.50 19.27
CA ASP A 57 -6.54 12.06 19.49
C ASP A 57 -7.15 11.58 20.81
N LEU A 58 -6.93 10.32 21.17
CA LEU A 58 -7.43 9.73 22.40
C LEU A 58 -6.74 10.35 23.62
N MET A 59 -5.42 10.58 23.57
CA MET A 59 -4.68 11.28 24.61
C MET A 59 -5.08 12.75 24.81
N MET A 60 -5.69 13.38 23.79
CA MET A 60 -6.19 14.76 23.89
C MET A 60 -7.57 14.87 24.56
N LEU A 61 -8.25 13.76 24.85
CA LEU A 61 -9.50 13.77 25.62
C LEU A 61 -9.23 14.20 27.07
N GLU A 62 -9.96 15.20 27.54
CA GLU A 62 -9.84 15.74 28.92
C GLU A 62 -10.73 14.99 29.93
N ASP A 63 -11.56 14.05 29.49
CA ASP A 63 -12.59 13.39 30.30
C ASP A 63 -12.38 11.86 30.32
N ASP A 64 -11.57 11.42 31.28
CA ASP A 64 -11.12 10.03 31.46
C ASP A 64 -12.28 9.05 31.77
N ASP A 65 -13.46 9.57 32.15
CA ASP A 65 -14.65 8.79 32.48
C ASP A 65 -15.51 8.44 31.23
N LEU A 66 -15.15 8.97 30.05
CA LEU A 66 -15.86 8.66 28.80
C LEU A 66 -15.49 7.27 28.28
N SER A 67 -16.52 6.46 28.03
CA SER A 67 -16.34 5.14 27.45
C SER A 67 -16.16 5.23 25.93
N ILE A 68 -15.02 4.73 25.43
CA ILE A 68 -14.57 4.87 24.05
C ILE A 68 -14.98 3.64 23.25
N PRO A 69 -15.76 3.79 22.16
CA PRO A 69 -16.13 2.67 21.31
C PRO A 69 -14.95 2.24 20.41
N TYR A 70 -14.37 1.09 20.71
CA TYR A 70 -13.30 0.47 19.93
C TYR A 70 -13.85 -0.55 18.92
N HIS A 71 -13.38 -0.47 17.68
CA HIS A 71 -13.86 -1.32 16.58
C HIS A 71 -13.08 -2.64 16.51
N ILE A 72 -13.78 -3.77 16.64
CA ILE A 72 -13.21 -5.12 16.53
C ILE A 72 -14.04 -5.94 15.54
N GLY A 73 -13.46 -6.27 14.38
CA GLY A 73 -14.14 -7.05 13.35
C GLY A 73 -15.34 -6.30 12.77
N ASP A 74 -16.55 -6.71 13.14
CA ASP A 74 -17.82 -6.11 12.68
C ASP A 74 -18.61 -5.40 13.81
N VAL A 75 -18.03 -5.29 15.02
CA VAL A 75 -18.71 -4.74 16.20
C VAL A 75 -17.87 -3.66 16.90
N PHE A 76 -18.53 -2.78 17.65
CA PHE A 76 -17.89 -1.81 18.54
C PHE A 76 -18.09 -2.22 20.00
N ILE A 77 -17.01 -2.15 20.79
CA ILE A 77 -17.03 -2.43 22.22
C ILE A 77 -16.55 -1.17 22.95
N SER A 78 -17.30 -0.73 23.95
CA SER A 78 -16.93 0.43 24.76
C SER A 78 -15.93 0.03 25.83
N HIS A 79 -14.78 0.69 25.84
CA HIS A 79 -13.67 0.50 26.78
C HIS A 79 -13.34 1.81 27.51
N THR A 80 -12.54 1.74 28.56
CA THR A 80 -11.93 2.95 29.13
C THR A 80 -10.85 3.49 28.21
N GLN A 81 -10.44 4.73 28.45
CA GLN A 81 -9.34 5.38 27.73
C GLN A 81 -8.05 4.55 27.80
N ASP A 82 -7.64 4.13 28.99
CA ASP A 82 -6.43 3.31 29.20
C ASP A 82 -6.48 1.98 28.44
N GLU A 83 -7.60 1.25 28.53
CA GLU A 83 -7.78 -0.03 27.83
C GLU A 83 -7.74 0.13 26.30
N THR A 84 -8.37 1.19 25.80
CA THR A 84 -8.39 1.47 24.35
C THR A 84 -7.00 1.83 23.85
N GLN A 85 -6.22 2.55 24.66
CA GLN A 85 -4.86 2.94 24.32
C GLN A 85 -3.90 1.73 24.30
N GLU A 86 -4.02 0.81 25.27
CA GLU A 86 -3.29 -0.47 25.24
C GLU A 86 -3.64 -1.31 24.00
N MET A 87 -4.92 -1.34 23.62
CA MET A 87 -5.39 -2.06 22.43
C MET A 87 -4.87 -1.43 21.12
N LEU A 88 -4.82 -0.10 21.04
CA LEU A 88 -4.24 0.62 19.91
C LEU A 88 -2.73 0.34 19.79
N GLU A 89 -1.99 0.35 20.91
CA GLU A 89 -0.56 0.00 20.93
C GLU A 89 -0.31 -1.46 20.51
N ALA A 90 -1.16 -2.41 20.92
CA ALA A 90 -1.03 -3.80 20.51
C ALA A 90 -1.34 -4.04 19.02
N ALA A 91 -2.07 -3.12 18.38
CA ALA A 91 -2.45 -3.19 16.96
C ALA A 91 -1.46 -2.48 16.02
N LYS A 92 -0.53 -1.67 16.55
CA LYS A 92 0.57 -1.05 15.80
C LYS A 92 1.58 -2.10 15.30
#